data_AF-A0A3D8SJZ8-F1
#
_entry.id   AF-A0A3D8SJZ8-F1
#
_cell.length_a   1.000
_cell.length_b   1.000
_cell.length_c   1.000
_cell.angle_alpha   90.00
_cell.angle_beta   90.00
_cell.angle_gamma   90.00
#
_symmetry.space_group_name_H-M   'P 1'
#
loop_
_entity.id
_entity.type
_entity.pdbx_description
1 polymer ?
#
loop_
_entity_poly.entity_id
_entity_poly.type
_entity_poly.pdbx_seq_one_letter_code
_entity_poly.pdbx_strand_id
1 'polypeptide(L)'
;MLLRIALSALSTALVASFVSFWLFEPEHKPNMPSTSGRKDTVLYLTDSSSGLSNSQIASASALLGSQPDIQLYWGSFANPPMEPQLRRLSDAARHKSADAKPIIFHLMGTASLMEVMYKTYPSFDAFITDYGLKGYDKMLQIVQNVLMPWTPEEYLALYEETGLIRLSLW
;
A
#
# COMPACT_ATOMS: atom_id res chain seq x y z
N MET A 1 1.73 53.64 -11.32
CA MET A 1 1.72 53.57 -9.85
C MET A 1 1.06 52.29 -9.35
N LEU A 2 -0.18 51.99 -9.76
CA LEU A 2 -0.92 50.78 -9.36
C LEU A 2 -0.21 49.45 -9.69
N LEU A 3 0.41 49.32 -10.87
CA LEU A 3 1.13 48.11 -11.27
C LEU A 3 2.34 47.79 -10.36
N ARG A 4 3.04 48.84 -9.87
CA ARG A 4 4.20 48.67 -8.97
C ARG A 4 3.77 48.22 -7.58
N ILE A 5 2.63 48.73 -7.11
CA ILE A 5 2.01 48.34 -5.84
C ILE A 5 1.51 46.88 -5.91
N ALA A 6 0.91 46.49 -7.03
CA ALA A 6 0.47 45.11 -7.27
C ALA A 6 1.64 44.12 -7.32
N LEU A 7 2.73 44.46 -8.01
CA LEU A 7 3.94 43.63 -8.05
C LEU A 7 4.56 43.46 -6.66
N SER A 8 4.69 44.55 -5.89
CA SER A 8 5.24 44.47 -4.53
C SER A 8 4.37 43.62 -3.61
N ALA A 9 3.04 43.73 -3.70
CA ALA A 9 2.12 42.93 -2.89
C ALA A 9 2.24 41.43 -3.22
N LEU A 10 2.36 41.08 -4.51
CA LEU A 10 2.55 39.70 -4.95
C LEU A 10 3.89 39.13 -4.47
N SER A 11 4.97 39.90 -4.57
CA SER A 11 6.28 39.48 -4.08
C SER A 11 6.27 39.27 -2.57
N THR A 12 5.65 40.17 -1.80
CA THR A 12 5.52 40.01 -0.34
C THR A 12 4.69 38.79 0.01
N ALA A 13 3.60 38.52 -0.70
CA ALA A 13 2.77 37.33 -0.49
C ALA A 13 3.54 36.03 -0.77
N LEU A 14 4.31 35.98 -1.87
CA LEU A 14 5.13 34.81 -2.21
C LEU A 14 6.23 34.54 -1.18
N VAL A 15 6.93 35.60 -0.73
CA VAL A 15 7.95 35.48 0.31
C VAL A 15 7.31 35.04 1.64
N ALA A 16 6.18 35.63 2.02
CA ALA A 16 5.48 35.25 3.25
C ALA A 16 5.02 33.78 3.22
N SER A 17 4.49 33.31 2.09
CA SER A 17 4.10 31.89 1.91
C SER A 17 5.30 30.96 1.96
N PHE A 18 6.42 31.32 1.32
CA PHE A 18 7.64 30.51 1.33
C PHE A 18 8.25 30.44 2.73
N VAL A 19 8.30 31.58 3.44
CA VAL A 19 8.77 31.66 4.83
C VAL A 19 7.84 30.88 5.77
N SER A 20 6.53 30.97 5.58
CA SER A 20 5.56 30.18 6.35
C SER A 20 5.77 28.68 6.15
N PHE A 21 5.95 28.23 4.90
CA PHE A 21 6.21 26.82 4.61
C PHE A 21 7.49 26.29 5.28
N TRP A 22 8.54 27.13 5.40
CA TRP A 22 9.79 26.77 6.06
C TRP A 22 9.77 26.89 7.58
N LEU A 23 9.00 27.84 8.14
CA LEU A 23 8.92 28.08 9.58
C LEU A 23 7.87 27.21 10.28
N PHE A 24 6.81 26.83 9.56
CA PHE A 24 5.85 25.86 10.05
C PHE A 24 6.36 24.46 9.74
N GLU A 25 7.36 24.03 10.52
CA GLU A 25 7.60 22.62 10.70
C GLU A 25 6.28 22.00 11.21
N PRO A 26 5.67 21.05 10.49
CA PRO A 26 4.39 20.49 10.90
C PRO A 26 4.56 19.96 12.32
N GLU A 27 3.66 20.40 13.21
CA GLU A 27 3.61 19.95 14.60
C GLU A 27 3.95 18.46 14.66
N HIS A 28 5.03 18.14 15.35
CA HIS A 28 5.52 16.77 15.49
C HIS A 28 4.38 15.99 16.13
N LYS A 29 3.59 15.28 15.31
CA LYS A 29 2.45 14.48 15.78
C LYS A 29 2.98 13.65 16.94
N PRO A 30 2.33 13.65 18.11
CA PRO A 30 2.81 12.89 19.25
C PRO A 30 3.06 11.47 18.75
N ASN A 31 4.30 10.99 18.93
CA ASN A 31 4.69 9.64 18.56
C ASN A 31 3.63 8.72 19.16
N MET A 32 2.72 8.21 18.33
CA MET A 32 1.77 7.20 18.80
C MET A 32 2.64 6.11 19.41
N PRO A 33 2.32 5.60 20.61
CA PRO A 33 3.09 4.53 21.20
C PRO A 33 3.23 3.45 20.14
N SER A 34 4.46 3.18 19.71
CA SER A 34 4.73 2.04 18.85
C SER A 34 4.34 0.82 19.68
N THR A 35 3.13 0.32 19.50
CA THR A 35 2.71 -0.91 20.14
C THR A 35 3.53 -2.00 19.49
N SER A 36 4.63 -2.37 20.16
CA SER A 36 5.58 -3.37 19.70
C SER A 36 4.83 -4.69 19.52
N GLY A 37 4.64 -5.09 18.26
CA GLY A 37 3.93 -6.31 17.88
C GLY A 37 4.33 -7.53 18.71
N ARG A 38 3.44 -8.53 18.76
CA ARG A 38 3.73 -9.82 19.41
C ARG A 38 5.07 -10.37 18.91
N LYS A 39 5.89 -10.86 19.85
CA LYS A 39 7.18 -11.47 19.52
C LYS A 39 7.00 -12.64 18.54
N ASP A 40 7.97 -12.83 17.65
CA ASP A 40 8.03 -13.93 16.68
C ASP A 40 6.80 -14.00 15.76
N THR A 41 6.22 -12.83 15.46
CA THR A 41 5.05 -12.69 14.59
C THR A 41 5.36 -11.75 13.44
N VAL A 42 4.97 -12.14 12.23
CA VAL A 42 5.10 -11.30 11.04
C VAL A 42 3.76 -11.24 10.33
N LEU A 43 3.34 -10.03 9.98
CA LEU A 43 2.18 -9.77 9.14
C LEU A 43 2.64 -9.29 7.76
N TYR A 44 2.25 -10.01 6.72
CA TYR A 44 2.34 -9.56 5.35
C TYR A 44 0.98 -8.96 4.92
N LEU A 45 1.01 -7.75 4.36
CA LEU A 45 -0.13 -7.13 3.70
C LEU A 45 0.24 -6.94 2.24
N THR A 46 -0.45 -7.65 1.35
CA THR A 46 0.02 -7.77 -0.04
C THR A 46 -1.15 -7.73 -1.00
N ASP A 47 -0.97 -6.97 -2.08
CA ASP A 47 -1.71 -7.25 -3.30
C ASP A 47 -1.19 -8.56 -3.94
N SER A 48 -1.99 -9.19 -4.78
CA SER A 48 -1.68 -10.48 -5.40
C SER A 48 -0.92 -10.36 -6.73
N SER A 49 -0.52 -9.13 -7.11
CA SER A 49 0.39 -8.89 -8.22
C SER A 49 1.73 -9.63 -8.07
N SER A 50 2.16 -10.32 -9.14
CA SER A 50 3.31 -11.24 -9.14
C SER A 50 4.65 -10.58 -8.83
N GLY A 51 4.81 -9.27 -9.09
CA GLY A 51 6.05 -8.56 -8.77
C GLY A 51 6.31 -8.47 -7.27
N LEU A 52 5.36 -7.87 -6.54
CA LEU A 52 5.53 -7.58 -5.12
C LEU A 52 5.34 -8.84 -4.25
N SER A 53 4.28 -9.63 -4.52
CA SER A 53 3.95 -10.81 -3.72
C SER A 53 5.04 -11.88 -3.74
N ASN A 54 5.76 -12.07 -4.84
CA ASN A 54 6.81 -13.10 -4.94
C ASN A 54 7.95 -12.88 -3.94
N SER A 55 8.35 -11.63 -3.71
CA SER A 55 9.41 -11.31 -2.74
C SER A 55 8.99 -11.67 -1.31
N GLN A 56 7.73 -11.40 -0.97
CA GLN A 56 7.15 -11.70 0.33
C GLN A 56 6.96 -13.21 0.51
N ILE A 57 6.56 -13.94 -0.54
CA ILE A 57 6.43 -15.40 -0.52
C ILE A 57 7.78 -16.07 -0.32
N ALA A 58 8.82 -15.60 -1.00
CA ALA A 58 10.18 -16.10 -0.82
C ALA A 58 10.69 -15.83 0.61
N SER A 59 10.43 -14.64 1.14
CA SER A 59 10.74 -14.27 2.52
C SER A 59 10.02 -15.18 3.52
N ALA A 60 8.72 -15.39 3.37
CA ALA A 60 7.93 -16.30 4.20
C ALA A 60 8.46 -17.74 4.14
N SER A 61 8.84 -18.22 2.96
CA SER A 61 9.46 -19.54 2.79
C SER A 61 10.76 -19.68 3.60
N ALA A 62 11.62 -18.67 3.55
CA ALA A 62 12.87 -18.65 4.30
C ALA A 62 12.65 -18.58 5.82
N LEU A 63 11.68 -17.77 6.26
CA LEU A 63 11.32 -17.65 7.67
C LEU A 63 10.78 -18.96 8.23
N LEU A 64 9.81 -19.58 7.56
CA LEU A 64 9.25 -20.87 7.98
C LEU A 64 10.30 -21.99 8.04
N GLY A 65 11.32 -21.92 7.19
CA GLY A 65 12.42 -22.90 7.18
C GLY A 65 13.49 -22.67 8.25
N SER A 66 13.64 -21.44 8.76
CA SER A 66 14.73 -21.07 9.67
C SER A 66 14.28 -20.74 11.10
N GLN A 67 13.00 -20.42 11.30
CA GLN A 67 12.44 -20.03 12.59
C GLN A 67 11.18 -20.86 12.87
N PRO A 68 11.28 -22.00 13.56
CA PRO A 68 10.13 -22.91 13.76
C PRO A 68 9.01 -22.28 14.59
N ASP A 69 9.35 -21.35 15.50
CA ASP A 69 8.37 -20.69 16.37
C ASP A 69 7.68 -19.48 15.73
N ILE A 70 8.10 -19.04 14.54
CA ILE A 70 7.53 -17.85 13.91
C ILE A 70 6.08 -18.09 13.49
N GLN A 71 5.19 -17.17 13.84
CA GLN A 71 3.82 -17.17 13.34
C GLN A 71 3.69 -16.13 12.21
N LEU A 72 3.35 -16.62 11.02
CA LEU A 72 3.10 -15.76 9.87
C LEU A 72 1.59 -15.54 9.71
N TYR A 73 1.22 -14.28 9.51
CA TYR A 73 -0.11 -13.83 9.14
C TYR A 73 -0.04 -13.17 7.76
N TRP A 74 -1.08 -13.35 6.96
CA TRP A 74 -1.11 -12.83 5.60
C TRP A 74 -2.48 -12.23 5.28
N GLY A 75 -2.53 -10.91 5.08
CA GLY A 75 -3.70 -10.21 4.55
C GLY A 75 -3.57 -10.02 3.04
N SER A 76 -4.55 -10.51 2.28
CA SER A 76 -4.64 -10.25 0.83
C SER A 76 -6.07 -10.37 0.31
N PHE A 77 -6.27 -10.03 -0.95
CA PHE A 77 -7.57 -9.91 -1.61
C PHE A 77 -8.08 -11.23 -2.19
N ALA A 78 -9.38 -11.26 -2.50
CA ALA A 78 -10.03 -12.41 -3.13
C ALA A 78 -9.56 -12.65 -4.56
N ASN A 79 -9.20 -11.59 -5.29
CA ASN A 79 -8.94 -11.63 -6.72
C ASN A 79 -7.63 -10.93 -7.12
N PRO A 80 -6.63 -11.68 -7.64
CA PRO A 80 -6.54 -13.15 -7.59
C PRO A 80 -6.31 -13.71 -6.17
N PRO A 81 -6.80 -14.94 -5.88
CA PRO A 81 -6.71 -15.54 -4.55
C PRO A 81 -5.30 -16.06 -4.27
N MET A 82 -4.69 -15.61 -3.17
CA MET A 82 -3.38 -16.09 -2.72
C MET A 82 -3.43 -17.29 -1.77
N GLU A 83 -4.56 -17.49 -1.08
CA GLU A 83 -4.71 -18.51 -0.05
C GLU A 83 -4.26 -19.92 -0.49
N PRO A 84 -4.61 -20.43 -1.69
CA PRO A 84 -4.17 -21.77 -2.10
C PRO A 84 -2.64 -21.89 -2.21
N GLN A 85 -1.96 -20.82 -2.65
CA GLN A 85 -0.50 -20.79 -2.76
C GLN A 85 0.16 -20.77 -1.37
N LEU A 86 -0.40 -19.99 -0.45
CA LEU A 86 0.10 -19.89 0.94
C LEU A 86 -0.12 -21.20 1.72
N ARG A 87 -1.21 -21.93 1.45
CA ARG A 87 -1.43 -23.28 1.99
C ARG A 87 -0.34 -24.25 1.52
N ARG A 88 -0.05 -24.29 0.21
CA ARG A 88 1.05 -25.10 -0.33
C ARG A 88 2.40 -24.74 0.29
N LEU A 89 2.64 -23.44 0.52
CA LEU A 89 3.87 -22.98 1.17
C LEU A 89 3.98 -23.51 2.61
N SER A 90 2.88 -23.46 3.36
CA SER A 90 2.81 -24.01 4.72
C SER A 90 3.05 -25.52 4.75
N ASP A 91 2.48 -26.25 3.79
CA ASP A 91 2.66 -27.71 3.68
C ASP A 91 4.11 -28.06 3.31
N ALA A 92 4.69 -27.34 2.36
CA ALA A 92 6.10 -27.51 1.98
C ALA A 92 7.06 -27.19 3.13
N ALA A 93 6.75 -26.19 3.96
CA ALA A 93 7.51 -25.89 5.16
C ALA A 93 7.43 -27.03 6.18
N ARG A 94 6.24 -27.59 6.42
CA ARG A 94 6.04 -28.73 7.34
C ARG A 94 6.75 -30.00 6.89
N HIS A 95 6.88 -30.22 5.58
CA HIS A 95 7.70 -31.31 5.06
C HIS A 95 9.20 -31.15 5.37
N LYS A 96 9.70 -29.93 5.53
CA LYS A 96 11.11 -29.65 5.88
C LYS A 96 11.34 -29.57 7.39
N SER A 97 10.39 -29.00 8.13
CA SER A 97 10.42 -28.84 9.58
C SER A 97 9.04 -29.17 10.12
N ALA A 98 8.90 -30.30 10.81
CA ALA A 98 7.61 -30.80 11.28
C ALA A 98 6.88 -29.80 12.21
N ASP A 99 7.64 -28.96 12.92
CA ASP A 99 7.13 -27.97 13.86
C ASP A 99 6.78 -26.61 13.21
N ALA A 100 7.01 -26.43 11.91
CA ALA A 100 6.69 -25.20 11.22
C ALA A 100 5.19 -24.87 11.31
N LYS A 101 4.89 -23.67 11.84
CA LYS A 101 3.51 -23.19 11.97
C LYS A 101 2.89 -22.87 10.60
N PRO A 102 1.59 -23.13 10.39
CA PRO A 102 0.92 -22.75 9.17
C PRO A 102 0.77 -21.23 9.07
N ILE A 103 0.77 -20.71 7.84
CA ILE A 103 0.42 -19.31 7.57
C ILE A 103 -1.07 -19.09 7.84
N ILE A 104 -1.41 -18.07 8.64
CA ILE A 104 -2.80 -17.67 8.91
C ILE A 104 -3.21 -16.63 7.86
N PHE A 105 -4.18 -16.99 7.02
CA PHE A 105 -4.67 -16.12 5.95
C PHE A 105 -5.89 -15.30 6.41
N HIS A 106 -5.86 -14.00 6.10
CA HIS A 106 -6.96 -13.07 6.27
C HIS A 106 -7.38 -12.55 4.89
N LEU A 107 -8.62 -12.88 4.52
CA LEU A 107 -9.21 -12.37 3.30
C LEU A 107 -9.64 -10.91 3.51
N MET A 108 -9.16 -10.03 2.65
CA MET A 108 -9.62 -8.64 2.56
C MET A 108 -10.86 -8.55 1.66
N GLY A 109 -11.92 -7.92 2.17
CA GLY A 109 -13.19 -7.69 1.47
C GLY A 109 -13.22 -6.40 0.66
N THR A 110 -12.25 -5.51 0.85
CA THR A 110 -12.01 -4.35 -0.03
C THR A 110 -11.52 -4.79 -1.42
N ALA A 111 -11.67 -3.91 -2.41
CA ALA A 111 -11.25 -4.21 -3.78
C ALA A 111 -9.71 -4.19 -3.91
N SER A 112 -9.17 -5.17 -4.63
CA SER A 112 -7.74 -5.24 -4.93
C SER A 112 -7.30 -4.12 -5.88
N LEU A 113 -5.99 -3.90 -5.97
CA LEU A 113 -5.43 -2.91 -6.90
C LEU A 113 -5.90 -3.18 -8.33
N MET A 114 -5.85 -4.44 -8.75
CA MET A 114 -6.24 -4.84 -10.10
C MET A 114 -7.74 -4.66 -10.33
N GLU A 115 -8.59 -4.95 -9.35
CA GLU A 115 -10.04 -4.75 -9.47
C GLU A 115 -10.37 -3.26 -9.69
N VAL A 116 -9.74 -2.37 -8.93
CA VAL A 116 -9.94 -0.92 -9.07
C VAL A 116 -9.35 -0.40 -10.38
N MET A 117 -8.19 -0.91 -10.79
CA MET A 117 -7.56 -0.55 -12.05
C MET A 117 -8.40 -1.00 -13.26
N TYR A 118 -8.97 -2.21 -13.25
CA TYR A 118 -9.81 -2.69 -14.35
C TYR A 118 -11.15 -1.95 -14.45
N LYS A 119 -11.69 -1.44 -13.33
CA LYS A 119 -12.88 -0.57 -13.33
C LYS A 119 -12.62 0.74 -14.06
N THR A 120 -11.42 1.30 -13.90
CA THR A 120 -11.04 2.60 -14.49
C THR A 120 -10.45 2.45 -15.91
N TYR A 121 -9.70 1.38 -16.14
CA TYR A 121 -8.99 1.07 -17.38
C TYR A 121 -9.33 -0.35 -17.83
N PRO A 122 -10.42 -0.54 -18.60
CA PRO A 122 -10.90 -1.87 -18.99
C PRO A 122 -9.92 -2.66 -19.87
N SER A 123 -8.97 -1.98 -20.53
CA SER A 123 -7.95 -2.60 -21.37
C SER A 123 -6.63 -1.83 -21.32
N PHE A 124 -5.55 -2.49 -21.76
CA PHE A 124 -4.24 -1.85 -21.89
C PHE A 124 -4.23 -0.70 -22.90
N ASP A 125 -5.13 -0.70 -23.89
CA ASP A 125 -5.24 0.40 -24.86
C ASP A 125 -5.63 1.72 -24.17
N ALA A 126 -6.28 1.65 -23.00
CA ALA A 126 -6.60 2.83 -22.22
C ALA A 126 -5.36 3.58 -21.74
N PHE A 127 -4.19 2.92 -21.66
CA PHE A 127 -2.90 3.52 -21.31
C PHE A 127 -2.19 4.19 -22.50
N ILE A 128 -2.65 3.99 -23.74
CA ILE A 128 -2.04 4.61 -24.91
C ILE A 128 -2.35 6.11 -24.89
N THR A 129 -1.31 6.94 -24.80
CA THR A 129 -1.44 8.41 -24.82
C THR A 129 -1.28 8.97 -26.22
N ASP A 130 -2.04 10.00 -26.55
CA ASP A 130 -1.84 10.77 -27.78
C ASP A 130 -0.52 11.58 -27.73
N TYR A 131 -0.14 12.20 -28.84
CA TYR A 131 1.00 13.11 -28.88
C TYR A 131 0.61 14.55 -28.48
N GLY A 132 1.57 15.32 -27.97
CA GLY A 132 1.40 16.73 -27.62
C GLY A 132 0.66 16.96 -26.29
N LEU A 133 0.14 18.16 -26.09
CA LEU A 133 -0.44 18.61 -24.81
C LEU A 133 -1.59 17.71 -24.31
N LYS A 134 -2.46 17.25 -25.20
CA LYS A 134 -3.55 16.32 -24.86
C LYS A 134 -3.03 14.96 -24.35
N GLY A 135 -1.90 14.51 -24.88
CA GLY A 135 -1.21 13.31 -24.41
C GLY A 135 -0.69 13.44 -22.99
N TYR A 136 -0.10 14.60 -22.67
CA TYR A 136 0.40 14.88 -21.33
C TYR A 136 -0.71 14.92 -20.28
N ASP A 137 -1.86 15.53 -20.59
CA ASP A 137 -3.00 15.56 -19.67
C ASP A 137 -3.49 14.13 -19.35
N LYS A 138 -3.62 13.28 -20.37
CA LYS A 138 -3.99 11.86 -20.19
C LYS A 138 -2.93 11.11 -19.39
N MET A 139 -1.65 11.33 -19.67
CA MET A 139 -0.54 10.70 -18.93
C MET A 139 -0.60 11.07 -17.44
N LEU A 140 -0.81 12.35 -17.10
CA LEU A 140 -0.90 12.79 -15.72
C LEU A 140 -2.09 12.15 -14.99
N GLN A 141 -3.24 12.02 -15.65
CA GLN A 141 -4.40 11.32 -15.11
C GLN A 141 -4.10 9.83 -14.86
N ILE A 142 -3.43 9.15 -15.80
CA ILE A 142 -3.00 7.76 -15.63
C ILE A 142 -2.07 7.62 -14.43
N VAL A 143 -1.05 8.48 -14.33
CA VAL A 143 -0.10 8.43 -13.20
C VAL A 143 -0.81 8.65 -11.88
N GLN A 144 -1.71 9.64 -11.81
CA GLN A 144 -2.50 9.90 -10.61
C GLN A 144 -3.34 8.69 -10.21
N ASN A 145 -4.05 8.07 -11.15
CA ASN A 145 -4.92 6.93 -10.88
C ASN A 145 -4.14 5.63 -10.60
N VAL A 146 -2.93 5.46 -11.14
CA VAL A 146 -2.09 4.30 -10.82
C VAL A 146 -1.48 4.44 -9.43
N LEU A 147 -1.06 5.65 -9.05
CA LEU A 147 -0.46 5.90 -7.73
C LEU A 147 -1.50 5.96 -6.61
N MET A 148 -2.69 6.48 -6.91
CA MET A 148 -3.81 6.53 -5.98
C MET A 148 -5.10 5.98 -6.60
N PRO A 149 -5.22 4.65 -6.74
CA PRO A 149 -6.33 4.04 -7.47
C PRO A 149 -7.64 4.06 -6.69
N TRP A 150 -7.58 3.93 -5.37
CA TRP A 150 -8.75 3.91 -4.51
C TRP A 150 -9.30 5.32 -4.26
N THR A 151 -10.61 5.43 -4.06
CA THR A 151 -11.21 6.67 -3.53
C THR A 151 -10.79 6.90 -2.08
N PRO A 152 -10.92 8.12 -1.53
CA PRO A 152 -10.62 8.39 -0.11
C PRO A 152 -11.37 7.46 0.85
N GLU A 153 -12.63 7.12 0.56
CA GLU A 153 -13.45 6.22 1.34
C GLU A 153 -12.94 4.77 1.27
N GLU A 154 -12.54 4.32 0.07
CA GLU A 154 -11.94 3.00 -0.13
C GLU A 154 -10.59 2.89 0.59
N TYR A 155 -9.78 3.96 0.61
CA TYR A 155 -8.54 4.02 1.39
C TYR A 155 -8.79 3.92 2.89
N LEU A 156 -9.83 4.60 3.40
CA LEU A 156 -10.21 4.49 4.80
C LEU A 156 -10.67 3.07 5.13
N ALA A 157 -11.49 2.46 4.28
CA ALA A 157 -11.96 1.08 4.45
C ALA A 157 -10.78 0.08 4.47
N LEU A 158 -9.80 0.25 3.58
CA LEU A 158 -8.54 -0.53 3.58
C LEU A 158 -7.77 -0.36 4.89
N TYR A 159 -7.65 0.87 5.38
CA TYR A 159 -6.95 1.17 6.62
C TYR A 159 -7.66 0.53 7.83
N GLU A 160 -8.98 0.62 7.91
CA GLU A 160 -9.78 0.01 8.98
C GLU A 160 -9.68 -1.52 8.94
N GLU A 161 -9.82 -2.13 7.76
CA GLU A 161 -9.72 -3.58 7.58
C GLU A 161 -8.33 -4.12 7.95
N THR A 162 -7.26 -3.45 7.52
CA THR A 162 -5.89 -3.81 7.93
C THR A 162 -5.66 -3.61 9.43
N GLY A 163 -6.32 -2.61 10.03
CA GLY A 163 -6.38 -2.41 11.48
C GLY A 163 -7.03 -3.60 12.21
N LEU A 164 -8.12 -4.15 11.68
CA LEU A 164 -8.78 -5.33 12.26
C LEU A 164 -7.88 -6.58 12.20
N ILE A 165 -7.17 -6.79 11.09
CA ILE A 165 -6.17 -7.87 10.99
C ILE A 165 -5.09 -7.68 12.05
N ARG A 166 -4.56 -6.45 12.21
CA ARG A 166 -3.56 -6.14 13.23
C ARG A 166 -4.07 -6.41 14.64
N LEU A 167 -5.34 -6.13 14.94
CA LEU A 167 -5.94 -6.40 16.25
C LEU A 167 -6.02 -7.90 16.56
N SER A 168 -6.17 -8.76 15.54
CA SER A 168 -6.16 -10.22 15.73
C SER A 168 -4.80 -10.82 16.14
N LEU A 169 -3.74 -10.01 16.13
CA LEU A 169 -2.39 -10.42 16.52
C LEU A 169 -2.13 -10.32 18.04
N TRP A 170 -3.06 -9.74 18.81
CA TRP A 170 -2.93 -9.45 20.24
C TRP A 170 -3.84 -10.31 21.12
#